data_AF-A0A315ZAV3-F1
#
_entry.id   AF-A0A315ZAV3-F1
#
_cell.length_a   1.000
_cell.length_b   1.000
_cell.length_c   1.000
_cell.angle_alpha   90.00
_cell.angle_beta   90.00
_cell.angle_gamma   90.00
#
_symmetry.space_group_name_H-M   'P 1'
#
loop_
_entity.id
_entity.type
_entity.pdbx_description
1 polymer ?
#
loop_
_entity_poly.entity_id
_entity_poly.type
_entity_poly.pdbx_seq_one_letter_code
_entity_poly.pdbx_strand_id
1 'polypeptide(L)'
;MSQHFLLDCYRPFLDLSFQNVEGRPLFVENLIREIKNWKGVGNLLPLHVSITSSFRENLYKSLYLTHSAIDSPVDLLFSERSDDWRILCNQVTNFQQLDSVEKVSVVKLLKALGFLELINQLLLSEDFTNSSDKAELELLFLHKQVRYLLSMEEKSVYQIEEIESLVSKLPENSILKADAIYQVIVQYAKLEFNAEKIDKYLPQLLNVIENNKEFRSENHYYEYMSRYYRVGAFSPMIHKNNAEMVEMMDKAQKYAQDIIIESEEDTIFKAAVLFPVLESRIKENYYLKHNESALKYAKELKELCPKDSIALVELGEAYLELEKVDEAKSCYLEALNYGVNGRAMIYFLLGYCYEHLVQFEEAKFAYQQSYRIDHTALSAIEGLERIAYLTDDNQLLHEMRIVKTELGNIETIEKAYQQK
;
A
#
# COMPACT_ATOMS: atom_id res chain seq x y z
N MET A 1 -16.76 10.68 -17.54
CA MET A 1 -15.62 11.43 -16.98
C MET A 1 -14.66 10.50 -16.23
N SER A 2 -15.15 9.56 -15.40
CA SER A 2 -14.31 8.62 -14.63
C SER A 2 -13.48 7.64 -15.46
N GLN A 3 -14.04 7.01 -16.51
CA GLN A 3 -13.29 5.98 -17.27
C GLN A 3 -12.09 6.55 -18.05
N HIS A 4 -12.21 7.78 -18.59
CA HIS A 4 -11.07 8.45 -19.23
C HIS A 4 -10.02 8.85 -18.21
N PHE A 5 -10.43 9.38 -17.04
CA PHE A 5 -9.51 9.67 -15.96
C PHE A 5 -8.74 8.43 -15.51
N LEU A 6 -9.44 7.31 -15.25
CA LEU A 6 -8.80 6.06 -14.81
C LEU A 6 -7.81 5.56 -15.86
N LEU A 7 -8.19 5.55 -17.14
CA LEU A 7 -7.31 5.08 -18.20
C LEU A 7 -6.07 5.98 -18.33
N ASP A 8 -6.23 7.30 -18.37
CA ASP A 8 -5.11 8.24 -18.51
C ASP A 8 -4.22 8.27 -17.26
N CYS A 9 -4.81 8.16 -16.07
CA CYS A 9 -4.11 8.13 -14.79
C CYS A 9 -3.28 6.84 -14.63
N TYR A 10 -3.85 5.68 -14.97
CA TYR A 10 -3.20 4.38 -14.77
C TYR A 10 -2.50 3.82 -16.00
N ARG A 11 -2.52 4.54 -17.12
CA ARG A 11 -1.73 4.24 -18.33
C ARG A 11 -0.26 3.87 -18.06
N PRO A 12 0.46 4.48 -17.11
CA PRO A 12 1.88 4.16 -16.90
C PRO A 12 2.10 2.70 -16.50
N PHE A 13 1.11 2.04 -15.90
CA PHE A 13 1.17 0.61 -15.53
C PHE A 13 1.00 -0.35 -16.72
N LEU A 14 0.52 0.17 -17.85
CA LEU A 14 0.22 -0.58 -19.06
C LEU A 14 1.30 -0.43 -20.13
N ASP A 15 1.87 0.78 -20.29
CA ASP A 15 2.81 1.06 -21.39
C ASP A 15 4.00 1.95 -21.02
N LEU A 16 4.21 2.27 -19.72
CA LEU A 16 5.23 3.19 -19.19
C LEU A 16 5.12 4.65 -19.69
N SER A 17 4.08 4.99 -20.45
CA SER A 17 3.81 6.36 -20.85
C SER A 17 2.89 7.05 -19.84
N PHE A 18 3.08 8.35 -19.67
CA PHE A 18 2.27 9.17 -18.78
C PHE A 18 1.97 10.51 -19.44
N GLN A 19 0.77 11.02 -19.16
CA GLN A 19 0.35 12.38 -19.48
C GLN A 19 0.33 13.22 -18.21
N ASN A 20 0.24 14.55 -18.34
CA ASN A 20 0.02 15.38 -17.17
C ASN A 20 -1.44 15.23 -16.72
N VAL A 21 -1.66 14.46 -15.66
CA VAL A 21 -2.96 14.28 -15.02
C VAL A 21 -2.86 14.91 -13.65
N GLU A 22 -3.65 15.93 -13.40
CA GLU A 22 -3.63 16.64 -12.13
C GLU A 22 -4.25 15.80 -11.00
N GLY A 23 -3.56 15.75 -9.85
CA GLY A 23 -4.05 15.10 -8.63
C GLY A 23 -4.06 13.58 -8.71
N ARG A 24 -3.09 12.95 -9.40
CA ARG A 24 -2.95 11.49 -9.41
C ARG A 24 -2.69 10.94 -8.01
N PRO A 25 -3.10 9.70 -7.72
CA PRO A 25 -2.69 9.00 -6.51
C PRO A 25 -1.16 8.90 -6.39
N LEU A 26 -0.64 8.97 -5.17
CA LEU A 26 0.81 9.03 -4.91
C LEU A 26 1.58 7.79 -5.38
N PHE A 27 0.95 6.62 -5.43
CA PHE A 27 1.59 5.42 -5.96
C PHE A 27 1.79 5.49 -7.49
N VAL A 28 0.97 6.27 -8.21
CA VAL A 28 1.16 6.56 -9.63
C VAL A 28 2.32 7.53 -9.82
N GLU A 29 2.40 8.57 -8.97
CA GLU A 29 3.56 9.48 -8.94
C GLU A 29 4.86 8.74 -8.64
N ASN A 30 4.83 7.76 -7.73
CA ASN A 30 5.97 6.90 -7.47
C ASN A 30 6.39 6.10 -8.71
N LEU A 31 5.45 5.51 -9.45
CA LEU A 31 5.78 4.80 -10.69
C LEU A 31 6.42 5.73 -11.73
N ILE A 32 5.90 6.95 -11.90
CA ILE A 32 6.48 7.93 -12.83
C ILE A 32 7.91 8.30 -12.41
N ARG A 33 8.16 8.45 -11.12
CA ARG A 33 9.52 8.69 -10.58
C ARG A 33 10.44 7.50 -10.84
N GLU A 34 9.99 6.28 -10.64
CA GLU A 34 10.79 5.09 -10.92
C GLU A 34 11.06 4.93 -12.43
N ILE A 35 10.11 5.29 -13.31
CA ILE A 35 10.34 5.34 -14.77
C ILE A 35 11.41 6.38 -15.10
N LYS A 36 11.31 7.59 -14.53
CA LYS A 36 12.29 8.68 -14.69
C LYS A 36 13.69 8.24 -14.24
N ASN A 37 13.81 7.68 -13.04
CA ASN A 37 15.06 7.16 -12.48
C ASN A 37 15.63 6.02 -13.33
N TRP A 38 14.80 5.06 -13.77
CA TRP A 38 15.20 3.94 -14.63
C TRP A 38 15.74 4.41 -15.99
N LYS A 39 15.19 5.49 -16.55
CA LYS A 39 15.70 6.14 -17.77
C LYS A 39 16.96 6.99 -17.53
N GLY A 40 17.42 7.12 -16.29
CA GLY A 40 18.50 8.04 -15.91
C GLY A 40 18.11 9.52 -16.01
N VAL A 41 16.81 9.82 -16.06
CA VAL A 41 16.26 11.17 -16.20
C VAL A 41 15.73 11.64 -14.85
N GLY A 42 16.58 12.33 -14.08
CA GLY A 42 16.23 12.83 -12.75
C GLY A 42 16.76 11.90 -11.67
N ASN A 43 17.48 12.46 -10.71
CA ASN A 43 17.96 11.74 -9.53
C ASN A 43 16.94 11.96 -8.39
N LEU A 44 15.69 11.57 -8.64
CA LEU A 44 14.57 11.88 -7.76
C LEU A 44 14.60 11.01 -6.51
N LEU A 45 14.27 11.59 -5.36
CA LEU A 45 14.09 10.81 -4.13
C LEU A 45 12.94 9.80 -4.32
N PRO A 46 13.12 8.55 -3.87
CA PRO A 46 12.07 7.55 -3.91
C PRO A 46 10.89 8.00 -3.04
N LEU A 47 9.67 7.62 -3.41
CA LEU A 47 8.53 7.78 -2.52
C LEU A 47 8.29 6.45 -1.81
N HIS A 48 8.18 6.46 -0.47
CA HIS A 48 7.90 5.25 0.30
C HIS A 48 6.41 4.86 0.25
N VAL A 49 5.93 4.54 -0.95
CA VAL A 49 4.59 4.07 -1.24
C VAL A 49 4.64 2.61 -1.68
N SER A 50 3.70 1.80 -1.22
CA SER A 50 3.61 0.38 -1.56
C SER A 50 2.31 0.06 -2.29
N ILE A 51 2.39 -0.85 -3.26
CA ILE A 51 1.24 -1.51 -3.86
C ILE A 51 1.22 -2.98 -3.41
N THR A 52 0.03 -3.57 -3.37
CA THR A 52 -0.18 -4.96 -2.97
C THR A 52 0.09 -5.92 -4.13
N SER A 53 0.25 -7.22 -3.87
CA SER A 53 0.44 -8.20 -4.95
C SER A 53 -0.79 -8.36 -5.84
N SER A 54 -1.99 -8.17 -5.30
CA SER A 54 -3.25 -8.17 -6.05
C SER A 54 -3.48 -6.92 -6.91
N PHE A 55 -2.62 -5.90 -6.82
CA PHE A 55 -2.81 -4.61 -7.50
C PHE A 55 -3.04 -4.76 -9.00
N ARG A 56 -2.22 -5.56 -9.70
CA ARG A 56 -2.31 -5.68 -11.17
C ARG A 56 -3.62 -6.31 -11.61
N GLU A 57 -4.06 -7.37 -10.93
CA GLU A 57 -5.35 -8.00 -11.18
C GLU A 57 -6.50 -7.02 -10.97
N ASN A 58 -6.47 -6.27 -9.87
CA ASN A 58 -7.47 -5.25 -9.54
C ASN A 58 -7.50 -4.12 -10.55
N LEU A 59 -6.33 -3.67 -11.02
CA LEU A 59 -6.20 -2.67 -12.07
C LEU A 59 -6.89 -3.12 -13.36
N TYR A 60 -6.60 -4.33 -13.84
CA TYR A 60 -7.15 -4.83 -15.10
C TYR A 60 -8.67 -5.01 -15.03
N LYS A 61 -9.16 -5.58 -13.92
CA LYS A 61 -10.60 -5.69 -13.65
C LYS A 61 -11.27 -4.31 -13.63
N SER A 62 -10.64 -3.32 -13.01
CA SER A 62 -11.19 -1.96 -12.85
C SER A 62 -11.19 -1.15 -14.15
N LEU A 63 -10.24 -1.40 -15.04
CA LEU A 63 -10.16 -0.75 -16.35
C LEU A 63 -11.01 -1.44 -17.43
N TYR A 64 -11.69 -2.54 -17.09
CA TYR A 64 -12.46 -3.36 -18.03
C TYR A 64 -11.64 -3.82 -19.25
N LEU A 65 -10.36 -4.15 -19.02
CA LEU A 65 -9.50 -4.68 -20.07
C LEU A 65 -9.99 -6.07 -20.50
N THR A 66 -9.88 -6.36 -21.80
CA THR A 66 -10.43 -7.60 -22.40
C THR A 66 -9.62 -8.85 -22.10
N HIS A 67 -8.43 -8.69 -21.53
CA HIS A 67 -7.53 -9.77 -21.17
C HIS A 67 -7.16 -9.68 -19.69
N SER A 68 -6.73 -10.80 -19.11
CA SER A 68 -6.22 -10.85 -17.74
C SER A 68 -4.95 -10.02 -17.57
N ALA A 69 -4.64 -9.70 -16.30
CA ALA A 69 -3.35 -9.13 -15.93
C ALA A 69 -2.23 -10.08 -16.39
N ILE A 70 -1.15 -9.50 -16.90
CA ILE A 70 0.08 -10.23 -17.22
C ILE A 70 0.92 -10.43 -15.95
N ASP A 71 1.54 -11.60 -15.83
CA ASP A 71 2.39 -11.98 -14.68
C ASP A 71 3.83 -11.50 -14.84
N SER A 72 4.27 -11.32 -16.10
CA SER A 72 5.56 -10.74 -16.45
C SER A 72 5.44 -9.72 -17.58
N PRO A 73 6.28 -8.67 -17.62
CA PRO A 73 6.33 -7.75 -18.76
C PRO A 73 6.51 -8.45 -20.11
N VAL A 74 7.19 -9.61 -20.14
CA VAL A 74 7.44 -10.37 -21.37
C VAL A 74 6.21 -11.08 -21.92
N ASP A 75 5.12 -11.18 -21.17
CA ASP A 75 3.89 -11.85 -21.59
C ASP A 75 2.99 -10.96 -22.45
N LEU A 76 3.21 -9.63 -22.43
CA LEU A 76 2.48 -8.69 -23.29
C LEU A 76 2.82 -8.95 -24.77
N LEU A 77 1.85 -8.94 -25.68
CA LEU A 77 2.12 -9.21 -27.10
C LEU A 77 3.09 -8.19 -27.69
N PHE A 78 4.03 -8.62 -28.54
CA PHE A 78 5.08 -7.74 -29.09
C PHE A 78 4.50 -6.50 -29.82
N SER A 79 3.35 -6.65 -30.48
CA SER A 79 2.63 -5.56 -31.17
C SER A 79 2.05 -4.51 -30.22
N GLU A 80 1.86 -4.84 -28.95
CA GLU A 80 1.26 -3.97 -27.93
C GLU A 80 2.32 -3.28 -27.06
N ARG A 81 3.59 -3.68 -27.16
CA ARG A 81 4.70 -3.11 -26.38
C ARG A 81 5.10 -1.74 -26.93
N SER A 82 5.11 -0.73 -26.07
CA SER A 82 5.83 0.52 -26.32
C SER A 82 7.34 0.28 -26.41
N ASP A 83 8.10 1.24 -26.92
CA ASP A 83 9.55 1.10 -27.01
C ASP A 83 10.22 0.95 -25.63
N ASP A 84 9.75 1.70 -24.62
CA ASP A 84 10.21 1.54 -23.24
C ASP A 84 9.85 0.16 -22.68
N TRP A 85 8.63 -0.33 -22.95
CA TRP A 85 8.22 -1.67 -22.51
C TRP A 85 9.08 -2.77 -23.14
N ARG A 86 9.51 -2.60 -24.41
CA ARG A 86 10.44 -3.54 -25.08
C ARG A 86 11.80 -3.56 -24.40
N ILE A 87 12.32 -2.40 -23.97
CA ILE A 87 13.58 -2.33 -23.22
C ILE A 87 13.43 -3.08 -21.89
N LEU A 88 12.35 -2.82 -21.15
CA LEU A 88 12.06 -3.55 -19.90
C LEU A 88 11.95 -5.06 -20.14
N CYS A 89 11.25 -5.51 -21.18
CA CYS A 89 11.19 -6.93 -21.55
C CYS A 89 12.59 -7.50 -21.78
N ASN A 90 13.45 -6.81 -22.53
CA ASN A 90 14.81 -7.27 -22.81
C ASN A 90 15.65 -7.39 -21.53
N GLN A 91 15.52 -6.43 -20.60
CA GLN A 91 16.19 -6.47 -19.31
C GLN A 91 15.68 -7.61 -18.43
N VAL A 92 14.36 -7.87 -18.40
CA VAL A 92 13.78 -9.00 -17.68
C VAL A 92 14.24 -10.35 -18.27
N THR A 93 14.24 -10.49 -19.60
CA THR A 93 14.72 -11.71 -20.27
C THR A 93 16.19 -11.99 -20.00
N ASN A 94 17.03 -10.95 -19.98
CA ASN A 94 18.46 -11.06 -19.77
C ASN A 94 18.89 -10.68 -18.34
N PHE A 95 17.99 -10.77 -17.36
CA PHE A 95 18.19 -10.23 -16.01
C PHE A 95 19.49 -10.71 -15.37
N GLN A 96 19.83 -11.99 -15.56
CA GLN A 96 21.05 -12.61 -15.02
C GLN A 96 22.36 -12.04 -15.59
N GLN A 97 22.30 -11.39 -16.76
CA GLN A 97 23.46 -10.79 -17.43
C GLN A 97 23.65 -9.31 -17.07
N LEU A 98 22.64 -8.68 -16.44
CA LEU A 98 22.71 -7.29 -16.00
C LEU A 98 23.70 -7.15 -14.84
N ASP A 99 24.32 -5.99 -14.73
CA ASP A 99 25.08 -5.66 -13.53
C ASP A 99 24.17 -5.39 -12.32
N SER A 100 24.73 -5.38 -11.11
CA SER A 100 23.94 -5.25 -9.88
C SER A 100 23.20 -3.90 -9.78
N VAL A 101 23.72 -2.82 -10.37
CA VAL A 101 23.07 -1.50 -10.37
C VAL A 101 21.88 -1.50 -11.33
N GLU A 102 22.05 -2.07 -12.52
CA GLU A 102 20.97 -2.29 -13.48
C GLU A 102 19.87 -3.18 -12.90
N LYS A 103 20.23 -4.28 -12.23
CA LYS A 103 19.29 -5.15 -11.51
C LYS A 103 18.47 -4.36 -10.49
N VAL A 104 19.10 -3.51 -9.66
CA VAL A 104 18.38 -2.67 -8.69
C VAL A 104 17.37 -1.77 -9.39
N SER A 105 17.77 -1.11 -10.49
CA SER A 105 16.90 -0.23 -11.26
C SER A 105 15.68 -0.97 -11.82
N VAL A 106 15.90 -2.15 -12.42
CA VAL A 106 14.83 -3.00 -12.96
C VAL A 106 13.89 -3.47 -11.84
N VAL A 107 14.43 -3.94 -10.71
CA VAL A 107 13.62 -4.43 -9.58
C VAL A 107 12.75 -3.32 -8.99
N LYS A 108 13.27 -2.10 -8.83
CA LYS A 108 12.48 -0.96 -8.34
C LYS A 108 11.33 -0.62 -9.29
N LEU A 109 11.59 -0.59 -10.60
CA LEU A 109 10.55 -0.37 -11.60
C LEU A 109 9.49 -1.49 -11.60
N LEU A 110 9.91 -2.76 -11.59
CA LEU A 110 9.00 -3.90 -11.50
C LEU A 110 8.14 -3.86 -10.24
N LYS A 111 8.72 -3.44 -9.11
CA LYS A 111 8.02 -3.33 -7.84
C LYS A 111 6.98 -2.21 -7.90
N ALA A 112 7.32 -1.06 -8.49
CA ALA A 112 6.38 0.03 -8.71
C ALA A 112 5.26 -0.33 -9.71
N LEU A 113 5.52 -1.25 -10.65
CA LEU A 113 4.54 -1.80 -11.60
C LEU A 113 3.66 -2.93 -11.03
N GLY A 114 4.04 -3.49 -9.88
CA GLY A 114 3.28 -4.52 -9.17
C GLY A 114 3.66 -5.96 -9.52
N PHE A 115 4.82 -6.19 -10.16
CA PHE A 115 5.30 -7.52 -10.54
C PHE A 115 6.03 -8.22 -9.38
N LEU A 116 5.39 -8.30 -8.21
CA LEU A 116 6.03 -8.79 -6.98
C LEU A 116 6.44 -10.28 -7.07
N GLU A 117 5.58 -11.13 -7.65
CA GLU A 117 5.87 -12.56 -7.81
C GLU A 117 7.05 -12.79 -8.77
N LEU A 118 7.10 -12.06 -9.90
CA LEU A 118 8.23 -12.10 -10.82
C LEU A 118 9.53 -11.66 -10.14
N ILE A 119 9.52 -10.58 -9.34
CA ILE A 119 10.71 -10.15 -8.61
C ILE A 119 11.18 -11.26 -7.67
N ASN A 120 10.27 -11.91 -6.95
CA ASN A 120 10.62 -13.01 -6.08
C ASN A 120 11.30 -14.14 -6.88
N GLN A 121 10.78 -14.49 -8.06
CA GLN A 121 11.39 -15.50 -8.94
C GLN A 121 12.78 -15.09 -9.44
N LEU A 122 12.93 -13.85 -9.92
CA LEU A 122 14.19 -13.33 -10.47
C LEU A 122 15.32 -13.27 -9.42
N LEU A 123 14.99 -12.97 -8.17
CA LEU A 123 15.97 -12.84 -7.09
C LEU A 123 16.24 -14.17 -6.35
N LEU A 124 15.39 -15.18 -6.50
CA LEU A 124 15.64 -16.53 -5.96
C LEU A 124 16.86 -17.22 -6.60
N SER A 125 17.19 -16.87 -7.85
CA SER A 125 18.34 -17.43 -8.56
C SER A 125 19.67 -16.73 -8.26
N GLU A 126 19.65 -15.65 -7.48
CA GLU A 126 20.84 -14.90 -7.11
C GLU A 126 21.39 -15.37 -5.76
N ASP A 127 22.70 -15.52 -5.64
CA ASP A 127 23.36 -15.76 -4.35
C ASP A 127 24.22 -14.56 -3.94
N PHE A 128 23.59 -13.63 -3.22
CA PHE A 128 24.25 -12.46 -2.63
C PHE A 128 24.56 -12.63 -1.14
N THR A 129 24.41 -13.84 -0.58
CA THR A 129 24.40 -14.04 0.88
C THR A 129 25.65 -13.52 1.60
N ASN A 130 26.79 -13.47 0.92
CA ASN A 130 28.08 -13.00 1.43
C ASN A 130 28.60 -11.72 0.75
N SER A 131 27.76 -11.01 0.00
CA SER A 131 28.17 -9.80 -0.71
C SER A 131 28.41 -8.62 0.24
N SER A 132 29.38 -7.79 -0.13
CA SER A 132 29.61 -6.45 0.44
C SER A 132 29.33 -5.33 -0.56
N ASP A 133 28.88 -5.65 -1.78
CA ASP A 133 28.50 -4.67 -2.78
C ASP A 133 27.18 -3.97 -2.39
N LYS A 134 27.13 -2.65 -2.56
CA LYS A 134 25.97 -1.85 -2.13
C LYS A 134 24.71 -2.20 -2.91
N ALA A 135 24.82 -2.44 -4.22
CA ALA A 135 23.66 -2.75 -5.06
C ALA A 135 23.16 -4.18 -4.78
N GLU A 136 24.06 -5.14 -4.55
CA GLU A 136 23.68 -6.51 -4.16
C GLU A 136 23.00 -6.56 -2.78
N LEU A 137 23.48 -5.78 -1.81
CA LEU A 137 22.80 -5.63 -0.51
C LEU A 137 21.41 -4.98 -0.65
N GLU A 138 21.26 -4.03 -1.57
CA GLU A 138 19.97 -3.43 -1.88
C GLU A 138 19.00 -4.42 -2.54
N LEU A 139 19.50 -5.29 -3.43
CA LEU A 139 18.70 -6.39 -4.00
C LEU A 139 18.23 -7.37 -2.93
N LEU A 140 19.09 -7.74 -1.97
CA LEU A 140 18.69 -8.56 -0.83
C LEU A 140 17.57 -7.90 0.00
N PHE A 141 17.71 -6.61 0.28
CA PHE A 141 16.68 -5.85 1.00
C PHE A 141 15.35 -5.84 0.23
N LEU A 142 15.38 -5.53 -1.06
CA LEU A 142 14.20 -5.53 -1.93
C LEU A 142 13.55 -6.92 -1.98
N HIS A 143 14.34 -8.00 -2.04
CA HIS A 143 13.81 -9.37 -2.00
C HIS A 143 13.07 -9.66 -0.69
N LYS A 144 13.65 -9.31 0.46
CA LYS A 144 12.98 -9.50 1.76
C LYS A 144 11.70 -8.69 1.86
N GLN A 145 11.70 -7.47 1.34
CA GLN A 145 10.51 -6.63 1.30
C GLN A 145 9.41 -7.20 0.39
N VAL A 146 9.77 -7.73 -0.79
CA VAL A 146 8.82 -8.38 -1.70
C VAL A 146 8.22 -9.63 -1.06
N ARG A 147 9.03 -10.47 -0.41
CA ARG A 147 8.53 -11.66 0.29
C ARG A 147 7.57 -11.32 1.42
N TYR A 148 7.85 -10.26 2.18
CA TYR A 148 6.92 -9.73 3.18
C TYR A 148 5.60 -9.26 2.55
N LEU A 149 5.65 -8.51 1.45
CA LEU A 149 4.42 -8.05 0.77
C LEU A 149 3.59 -9.22 0.24
N LEU A 150 4.23 -10.22 -0.36
CA LEU A 150 3.56 -11.45 -0.82
C LEU A 150 2.95 -12.25 0.32
N SER A 151 3.59 -12.29 1.50
CA SER A 151 3.04 -13.02 2.65
C SER A 151 1.79 -12.36 3.24
N MET A 152 1.57 -11.06 3.02
CA MET A 152 0.34 -10.38 3.44
C MET A 152 -0.91 -10.80 2.65
N GLU A 153 -0.72 -11.44 1.49
CA GLU A 153 -1.79 -12.04 0.69
C GLU A 153 -1.63 -13.56 0.59
N GLU A 154 -0.92 -14.17 1.56
CA GLU A 154 -0.71 -15.62 1.66
C GLU A 154 0.00 -16.25 0.44
N LYS A 155 0.67 -15.44 -0.38
CA LYS A 155 1.42 -15.88 -1.58
C LYS A 155 2.87 -16.27 -1.28
N SER A 156 3.34 -16.09 -0.05
CA SER A 156 4.68 -16.45 0.38
C SER A 156 4.74 -16.77 1.87
N VAL A 157 5.65 -17.67 2.26
CA VAL A 157 6.04 -17.85 3.66
C VAL A 157 7.15 -16.86 3.97
N TYR A 158 7.00 -16.09 5.05
CA TYR A 158 7.96 -15.07 5.45
C TYR A 158 8.10 -15.01 6.98
N GLN A 159 9.32 -14.79 7.45
CA GLN A 159 9.63 -14.58 8.86
C GLN A 159 10.42 -13.28 9.05
N ILE A 160 10.18 -12.57 10.17
CA ILE A 160 10.79 -11.26 10.44
C ILE A 160 12.32 -11.39 10.58
N GLU A 161 12.81 -12.53 11.04
CA GLU A 161 14.24 -12.87 11.16
C GLU A 161 14.97 -12.77 9.82
N GLU A 162 14.28 -12.93 8.69
CA GLU A 162 14.86 -12.79 7.36
C GLU A 162 15.36 -11.37 7.10
N ILE A 163 14.65 -10.33 7.57
CA ILE A 163 15.11 -8.94 7.45
C ILE A 163 16.02 -8.55 8.61
N GLU A 164 15.79 -9.06 9.83
CA GLU A 164 16.68 -8.79 10.98
C GLU A 164 18.12 -9.26 10.70
N SER A 165 18.28 -10.45 10.12
CA SER A 165 19.60 -11.00 9.80
C SER A 165 20.36 -10.19 8.74
N LEU A 166 19.64 -9.43 7.89
CA LEU A 166 20.25 -8.53 6.90
C LEU A 166 20.80 -7.26 7.56
N VAL A 167 20.13 -6.70 8.57
CA VAL A 167 20.52 -5.43 9.23
C VAL A 167 21.98 -5.41 9.67
N SER A 168 22.49 -6.54 10.17
CA SER A 168 23.88 -6.67 10.65
C SER A 168 24.93 -6.63 9.53
N LYS A 169 24.53 -6.91 8.28
CA LYS A 169 25.40 -6.90 7.10
C LYS A 169 25.44 -5.54 6.39
N LEU A 170 24.45 -4.68 6.64
CA LEU A 170 24.32 -3.42 5.94
C LEU A 170 25.35 -2.38 6.42
N PRO A 171 25.85 -1.51 5.52
CA PRO A 171 26.83 -0.50 5.87
C PRO A 171 26.32 0.41 6.99
N GLU A 172 27.18 0.72 7.95
CA GLU A 172 26.85 1.62 9.06
C GLU A 172 26.43 2.99 8.55
N ASN A 173 25.41 3.57 9.19
CA ASN A 173 24.89 4.90 8.89
C ASN A 173 24.51 5.11 7.40
N SER A 174 24.05 4.04 6.72
CA SER A 174 23.54 4.10 5.35
C SER A 174 22.01 4.21 5.32
N ILE A 175 21.47 4.80 4.25
CA ILE A 175 20.02 4.89 4.01
C ILE A 175 19.40 3.50 3.99
N LEU A 176 20.08 2.55 3.34
CA LEU A 176 19.62 1.15 3.24
C LEU A 176 19.48 0.50 4.62
N LYS A 177 20.41 0.76 5.55
CA LYS A 177 20.33 0.28 6.93
C LYS A 177 19.17 0.94 7.68
N ALA A 178 18.93 2.24 7.47
CA ALA A 178 17.78 2.91 8.06
C ALA A 178 16.45 2.29 7.59
N ASP A 179 16.32 2.02 6.29
CA ASP A 179 15.12 1.38 5.73
C ASP A 179 14.91 -0.05 6.23
N ALA A 180 15.99 -0.84 6.35
CA ALA A 180 15.93 -2.19 6.90
C ALA A 180 15.50 -2.19 8.38
N ILE A 181 16.09 -1.33 9.22
CA ILE A 181 15.69 -1.22 10.62
C ILE A 181 14.25 -0.72 10.73
N TYR A 182 13.86 0.29 9.95
CA TYR A 182 12.48 0.76 9.89
C TYR A 182 11.50 -0.38 9.56
N GLN A 183 11.83 -1.21 8.56
CA GLN A 183 11.00 -2.35 8.18
C GLN A 183 10.89 -3.41 9.29
N VAL A 184 12.00 -3.72 9.98
CA VAL A 184 11.98 -4.60 11.17
C VAL A 184 10.99 -4.07 12.22
N ILE A 185 11.07 -2.78 12.55
CA ILE A 185 10.19 -2.16 13.55
C ILE A 185 8.72 -2.24 13.09
N VAL A 186 8.42 -1.89 11.83
CA VAL A 186 7.06 -1.97 11.28
C VAL A 186 6.50 -3.38 11.37
N GLN A 187 7.30 -4.41 11.05
CA GLN A 187 6.85 -5.79 11.08
C GLN A 187 6.58 -6.27 12.51
N TYR A 188 7.47 -5.98 13.47
CA TYR A 188 7.21 -6.29 14.88
C TYR A 188 6.01 -5.54 15.44
N ALA A 189 5.79 -4.30 15.02
CA ALA A 189 4.63 -3.52 15.43
C ALA A 189 3.31 -4.10 14.88
N LYS A 190 3.28 -4.51 13.61
CA LYS A 190 2.04 -4.92 12.93
C LYS A 190 1.70 -6.40 13.05
N LEU A 191 2.71 -7.28 13.10
CA LEU A 191 2.50 -8.73 13.09
C LEU A 191 2.48 -9.31 14.51
N GLU A 192 3.38 -8.85 15.38
CA GLU A 192 3.58 -9.44 16.70
C GLU A 192 3.19 -8.51 17.86
N PHE A 193 2.95 -7.22 17.61
CA PHE A 193 2.77 -6.20 18.64
C PHE A 193 3.90 -6.23 19.70
N ASN A 194 5.14 -6.42 19.25
CA ASN A 194 6.28 -6.69 20.12
C ASN A 194 7.05 -5.40 20.47
N ALA A 195 6.69 -4.78 21.60
CA ALA A 195 7.31 -3.52 22.02
C ALA A 195 8.78 -3.66 22.43
N GLU A 196 9.21 -4.79 23.01
CA GLU A 196 10.61 -5.01 23.39
C GLU A 196 11.54 -4.96 22.17
N LYS A 197 11.12 -5.59 21.07
CA LYS A 197 11.86 -5.53 19.80
C LYS A 197 11.86 -4.11 19.22
N ILE A 198 10.73 -3.40 19.28
CA ILE A 198 10.66 -2.00 18.83
C ILE A 198 11.65 -1.15 19.62
N ASP A 199 11.63 -1.22 20.96
CA ASP A 199 12.51 -0.45 21.84
C ASP A 199 13.98 -0.78 21.67
N LYS A 200 14.30 -2.02 21.27
CA LYS A 200 15.67 -2.42 20.91
C LYS A 200 16.16 -1.74 19.63
N TYR A 201 15.31 -1.64 18.60
CA TYR A 201 15.72 -1.15 17.27
C TYR A 201 15.53 0.36 17.09
N LEU A 202 14.60 0.98 17.80
CA LEU A 202 14.28 2.40 17.64
C LEU A 202 15.50 3.31 17.91
N PRO A 203 16.29 3.14 18.99
CA PRO A 203 17.51 3.94 19.19
C PRO A 203 18.58 3.71 18.11
N GLN A 204 18.65 2.50 17.56
CA GLN A 204 19.57 2.19 16.46
C GLN A 204 19.16 2.94 15.18
N LEU A 205 17.87 2.98 14.87
CA LEU A 205 17.35 3.75 13.74
C LEU A 205 17.68 5.24 13.89
N LEU A 206 17.44 5.81 15.08
CA LEU A 206 17.77 7.22 15.34
C LEU A 206 19.26 7.48 15.13
N ASN A 207 20.12 6.65 15.70
CA ASN A 207 21.57 6.80 15.54
C ASN A 207 22.01 6.71 14.07
N VAL A 208 21.43 5.77 13.31
CA VAL A 208 21.70 5.65 11.87
C VAL A 208 21.28 6.92 11.15
N ILE A 209 20.10 7.48 11.44
CA ILE A 209 19.60 8.72 10.82
C ILE A 209 20.49 9.91 11.17
N GLU A 210 20.75 10.16 12.46
CA GLU A 210 21.51 11.35 12.90
C GLU A 210 22.96 11.38 12.39
N ASN A 211 23.55 10.21 12.12
CA ASN A 211 24.92 10.10 11.64
C ASN A 211 25.03 9.80 10.13
N ASN A 212 23.91 9.79 9.40
CA ASN A 212 23.88 9.46 7.98
C ASN A 212 24.37 10.63 7.11
N LYS A 213 25.39 10.37 6.28
CA LYS A 213 25.92 11.36 5.32
C LYS A 213 25.39 11.18 3.90
N GLU A 214 24.57 10.16 3.66
CA GLU A 214 23.97 9.86 2.35
C GLU A 214 22.69 10.67 2.09
N PHE A 215 22.17 11.38 3.10
CA PHE A 215 21.05 12.31 2.90
C PHE A 215 21.42 13.38 1.87
N ARG A 216 20.51 13.55 0.90
CA ARG A 216 20.73 14.38 -0.29
C ARG A 216 20.25 15.81 -0.11
N SER A 217 19.44 16.06 0.91
CA SER A 217 18.82 17.35 1.22
C SER A 217 18.26 17.35 2.65
N GLU A 218 17.90 18.53 3.17
CA GLU A 218 17.16 18.66 4.43
C GLU A 218 15.79 17.95 4.36
N ASN A 219 15.10 18.03 3.22
CA ASN A 219 13.85 17.31 2.99
C ASN A 219 14.00 15.79 3.15
N HIS A 220 15.10 15.21 2.68
CA HIS A 220 15.38 13.79 2.84
C HIS A 220 15.59 13.44 4.33
N TYR A 221 16.26 14.30 5.11
CA TYR A 221 16.39 14.13 6.55
C TYR A 221 15.04 14.25 7.27
N TYR A 222 14.22 15.26 6.94
CA TYR A 222 12.89 15.46 7.52
C TYR A 222 11.94 14.31 7.26
N GLU A 223 11.98 13.70 6.07
CA GLU A 223 11.24 12.47 5.78
C GLU A 223 11.63 11.36 6.77
N TYR A 224 12.92 11.10 6.97
CA TYR A 224 13.37 10.02 7.85
C TYR A 224 13.06 10.30 9.32
N MET A 225 13.16 11.56 9.77
CA MET A 225 12.72 11.93 11.13
C MET A 225 11.20 11.76 11.30
N SER A 226 10.40 12.16 10.31
CA SER A 226 8.95 11.92 10.31
C SER A 226 8.63 10.42 10.42
N ARG A 227 9.26 9.60 9.56
CA ARG A 227 9.11 8.13 9.58
C ARG A 227 9.55 7.53 10.91
N TYR A 228 10.68 7.98 11.47
CA TYR A 228 11.20 7.55 12.76
C TYR A 228 10.18 7.76 13.88
N TYR A 229 9.66 8.98 14.03
CA TYR A 229 8.69 9.26 15.09
C TYR A 229 7.37 8.52 14.87
N ARG A 230 6.90 8.41 13.62
CA ARG A 230 5.67 7.70 13.30
C ARG A 230 5.74 6.21 13.63
N VAL A 231 6.84 5.54 13.28
CA VAL A 231 7.01 4.13 13.63
C VAL A 231 7.32 3.94 15.12
N GLY A 232 8.01 4.89 15.73
CA GLY A 232 8.30 4.86 17.15
C GLY A 232 7.05 4.95 18.02
N ALA A 233 5.99 5.64 17.57
CA ALA A 233 4.72 5.76 18.28
C ALA A 233 4.03 4.42 18.60
N PHE A 234 4.38 3.34 17.90
CA PHE A 234 3.87 2.00 18.21
C PHE A 234 4.32 1.50 19.58
N SER A 235 5.55 1.82 20.03
CA SER A 235 6.01 1.36 21.35
C SER A 235 5.17 1.92 22.50
N PRO A 236 5.02 3.25 22.67
CA PRO A 236 4.18 3.79 23.73
C PRO A 236 2.71 3.37 23.56
N MET A 237 2.20 3.20 22.33
CA MET A 237 0.85 2.65 22.11
C MET A 237 0.68 1.25 22.70
N ILE A 238 1.62 0.32 22.45
CA ILE A 238 1.58 -1.05 23.00
C ILE A 238 1.71 -1.02 24.53
N HIS A 239 2.56 -0.13 25.05
CA HIS A 239 2.69 0.13 26.48
C HIS A 239 1.50 0.90 27.10
N LYS A 240 0.51 1.30 26.29
CA LYS A 240 -0.67 2.11 26.68
C LYS A 240 -0.29 3.48 27.26
N ASN A 241 0.86 4.01 26.88
CA ASN A 241 1.27 5.38 27.15
C ASN A 241 0.77 6.32 26.05
N ASN A 242 -0.51 6.69 26.14
CA ASN A 242 -1.16 7.52 25.13
C ASN A 242 -0.51 8.90 24.98
N ALA A 243 0.00 9.49 26.06
CA ALA A 243 0.60 10.83 26.02
C ALA A 243 1.88 10.85 25.19
N GLU A 244 2.75 9.86 25.40
CA GLU A 244 4.00 9.73 24.62
C GLU A 244 3.71 9.35 23.17
N MET A 245 2.74 8.46 22.92
CA MET A 245 2.29 8.15 21.56
C MET A 245 1.87 9.42 20.80
N VAL A 246 1.04 10.26 21.42
CA VAL A 246 0.59 11.54 20.84
C VAL A 246 1.78 12.46 20.58
N GLU A 247 2.71 12.60 21.54
CA GLU A 247 3.91 13.43 21.38
C GLU A 247 4.79 12.97 20.20
N MET A 248 4.97 11.66 20.06
CA MET A 248 5.70 11.10 18.92
C MET A 248 4.98 11.41 17.60
N MET A 249 3.66 11.24 17.55
CA MET A 249 2.88 11.54 16.36
C MET A 249 2.86 13.05 16.02
N ASP A 250 2.87 13.93 17.01
CA ASP A 250 3.00 15.38 16.81
C ASP A 250 4.36 15.72 16.19
N LYS A 251 5.45 15.09 16.66
CA LYS A 251 6.79 15.24 16.05
C LYS A 251 6.81 14.71 14.62
N ALA A 252 6.24 13.54 14.37
CA ALA A 252 6.16 12.97 13.02
C ALA A 252 5.47 13.92 12.05
N GLN A 253 4.31 14.46 12.45
CA GLN A 253 3.57 15.45 11.67
C GLN A 253 4.36 16.74 11.48
N LYS A 254 5.02 17.24 12.53
CA LYS A 254 5.84 18.47 12.44
C LYS A 254 6.96 18.33 11.41
N TYR A 255 7.73 17.24 11.44
CA TYR A 255 8.79 17.00 10.45
C TYR A 255 8.25 16.88 9.02
N ALA A 256 7.11 16.20 8.82
CA ALA A 256 6.47 16.12 7.52
C ALA A 256 5.98 17.49 7.01
N GLN A 257 5.47 18.33 7.92
CA GLN A 257 5.04 19.70 7.61
C GLN A 257 6.21 20.66 7.34
N ASP A 258 7.38 20.38 7.92
CA ASP A 258 8.59 21.20 7.76
C ASP A 258 9.37 20.93 6.47
N ILE A 259 8.96 19.91 5.68
CA ILE A 259 9.45 19.72 4.32
C ILE A 259 9.26 21.02 3.52
N ILE A 260 10.38 21.50 3.00
CA ILE A 260 10.54 22.75 2.26
C ILE A 260 10.06 22.54 0.83
N ILE A 261 9.24 23.45 0.33
CA ILE A 261 8.67 23.37 -1.03
C ILE A 261 9.33 24.44 -1.90
N GLU A 262 10.20 24.01 -2.82
CA GLU A 262 10.83 24.90 -3.81
C GLU A 262 10.39 24.55 -5.25
N SER A 263 9.83 23.36 -5.44
CA SER A 263 9.39 22.84 -6.73
C SER A 263 8.07 22.07 -6.65
N GLU A 264 7.49 21.77 -7.81
CA GLU A 264 6.35 20.86 -7.91
C GLU A 264 6.70 19.45 -7.39
N GLU A 265 7.92 18.97 -7.62
CA GLU A 265 8.38 17.67 -7.12
C GLU A 265 8.51 17.65 -5.59
N ASP A 266 8.81 18.78 -4.94
CA ASP A 266 8.79 18.88 -3.47
C ASP A 266 7.37 18.86 -2.92
N THR A 267 6.40 19.41 -3.67
CA THR A 267 4.97 19.31 -3.30
C THR A 267 4.52 17.85 -3.28
N ILE A 268 4.86 17.09 -4.33
CA ILE A 268 4.56 15.65 -4.42
C ILE A 268 5.28 14.87 -3.31
N PHE A 269 6.57 15.17 -3.09
CA PHE A 269 7.36 14.52 -2.05
C PHE A 269 6.78 14.77 -0.66
N LYS A 270 6.44 16.03 -0.33
CA LYS A 270 5.78 16.38 0.92
C LYS A 270 4.45 15.67 1.10
N ALA A 271 3.63 15.61 0.05
CA ALA A 271 2.37 14.87 0.08
C ALA A 271 2.60 13.37 0.36
N ALA A 272 3.63 12.76 -0.23
CA ALA A 272 3.99 11.36 0.02
C ALA A 272 4.41 11.10 1.46
N VAL A 273 5.05 12.06 2.14
CA VAL A 273 5.42 11.94 3.56
C VAL A 273 4.24 12.23 4.49
N LEU A 274 3.42 13.23 4.17
CA LEU A 274 2.26 13.62 4.99
C LEU A 274 1.12 12.60 4.92
N PHE A 275 0.86 11.99 3.77
CA PHE A 275 -0.23 11.04 3.58
C PHE A 275 -0.26 9.94 4.65
N PRO A 276 0.81 9.13 4.85
CA PRO A 276 0.79 8.08 5.86
C PRO A 276 0.84 8.62 7.30
N VAL A 277 1.28 9.87 7.51
CA VAL A 277 1.18 10.53 8.82
C VAL A 277 -0.29 10.83 9.13
N LEU A 278 -1.02 11.42 8.19
CA LEU A 278 -2.43 11.75 8.37
C LEU A 278 -3.28 10.49 8.55
N GLU A 279 -3.03 9.41 7.78
CA GLU A 279 -3.65 8.10 8.04
C GLU A 279 -3.36 7.61 9.48
N SER A 280 -2.12 7.72 9.94
CA SER A 280 -1.76 7.35 11.31
C SER A 280 -2.45 8.25 12.35
N ARG A 281 -2.63 9.56 12.09
CA ARG A 281 -3.38 10.47 12.96
C ARG A 281 -4.87 10.14 13.02
N ILE A 282 -5.47 9.72 11.91
CA ILE A 282 -6.87 9.26 11.88
C ILE A 282 -7.01 8.03 12.79
N LYS A 283 -6.16 7.02 12.59
CA LYS A 283 -6.15 5.76 13.37
C LYS A 283 -5.84 5.98 14.85
N GLU A 284 -4.90 6.88 15.17
CA GLU A 284 -4.60 7.33 16.53
C GLU A 284 -5.84 7.93 17.20
N ASN A 285 -6.57 8.81 16.50
CA ASN A 285 -7.74 9.47 17.07
C ASN A 285 -8.93 8.51 17.21
N TYR A 286 -9.10 7.52 16.34
CA TYR A 286 -10.05 6.42 16.58
C TYR A 286 -9.68 5.60 17.82
N TYR A 287 -8.39 5.24 17.97
CA TYR A 287 -7.90 4.54 19.15
C TYR A 287 -8.18 5.33 20.45
N LEU A 288 -8.02 6.65 20.41
CA LEU A 288 -8.32 7.56 21.53
C LEU A 288 -9.81 7.94 21.65
N LYS A 289 -10.69 7.46 20.75
CA LYS A 289 -12.12 7.79 20.67
C LYS A 289 -12.42 9.28 20.46
N HIS A 290 -11.54 9.97 19.73
CA HIS A 290 -11.66 11.37 19.35
C HIS A 290 -12.17 11.49 17.90
N ASN A 291 -13.40 11.02 17.63
CA ASN A 291 -13.95 10.89 16.27
C ASN A 291 -13.99 12.23 15.50
N GLU A 292 -14.26 13.36 16.16
CA GLU A 292 -14.23 14.68 15.51
C GLU A 292 -12.80 15.09 15.06
N SER A 293 -11.78 14.74 15.84
CA SER A 293 -10.38 14.94 15.45
C SER A 293 -9.98 14.03 14.29
N ALA A 294 -10.45 12.77 14.30
CA ALA A 294 -10.26 11.85 13.18
C ALA A 294 -10.88 12.41 11.89
N LEU A 295 -12.11 12.93 11.96
CA LEU A 295 -12.76 13.61 10.82
C LEU A 295 -11.96 14.82 10.32
N LYS A 296 -11.38 15.62 11.23
CA LYS A 296 -10.51 16.74 10.82
C LYS A 296 -9.31 16.25 10.01
N TYR A 297 -8.60 15.23 10.50
CA TYR A 297 -7.46 14.66 9.78
C TYR A 297 -7.86 14.00 8.46
N ALA A 298 -9.02 13.33 8.41
CA ALA A 298 -9.52 12.73 7.17
C ALA A 298 -9.87 13.79 6.11
N LYS A 299 -10.40 14.95 6.52
CA LYS A 299 -10.59 16.10 5.62
C LYS A 299 -9.26 16.67 5.12
N GLU A 300 -8.27 16.84 5.99
CA GLU A 300 -6.92 17.26 5.60
C GLU A 300 -6.29 16.26 4.60
N LEU A 301 -6.49 14.96 4.79
CA LEU A 301 -6.01 13.91 3.89
C LEU A 301 -6.68 13.98 2.51
N LYS A 302 -8.00 14.21 2.47
CA LYS A 302 -8.75 14.45 1.23
C LYS A 302 -8.29 15.72 0.51
N GLU A 303 -7.99 16.80 1.23
CA GLU A 303 -7.44 18.04 0.64
C GLU A 303 -6.05 17.82 0.06
N LEU A 304 -5.21 17.04 0.74
CA LEU A 304 -3.86 16.68 0.29
C LEU A 304 -3.89 15.84 -0.99
N CYS A 305 -4.84 14.90 -1.10
CA CYS A 305 -4.95 13.97 -2.21
C CYS A 305 -6.41 13.82 -2.67
N PRO A 306 -6.95 14.81 -3.41
CA PRO A 306 -8.38 14.90 -3.70
C PRO A 306 -8.91 13.84 -4.66
N LYS A 307 -8.06 13.15 -5.41
CA LYS A 307 -8.48 12.03 -6.29
C LYS A 307 -7.85 10.71 -5.85
N ASP A 308 -7.48 10.60 -4.58
CA ASP A 308 -7.03 9.34 -4.01
C ASP A 308 -8.22 8.60 -3.36
N SER A 309 -8.42 7.35 -3.75
CA SER A 309 -9.53 6.55 -3.24
C SER A 309 -9.40 6.18 -1.77
N ILE A 310 -8.17 6.02 -1.27
CA ILE A 310 -7.93 5.67 0.14
C ILE A 310 -8.25 6.89 1.01
N ALA A 311 -7.80 8.09 0.60
CA ALA A 311 -8.14 9.33 1.29
C ALA A 311 -9.66 9.55 1.38
N LEU A 312 -10.39 9.24 0.32
CA LEU A 312 -11.86 9.30 0.28
C LEU A 312 -12.53 8.25 1.16
N VAL A 313 -11.98 7.04 1.24
CA VAL A 313 -12.48 5.98 2.13
C VAL A 313 -12.31 6.38 3.59
N GLU A 314 -11.12 6.83 3.98
CA GLU A 314 -10.82 7.28 5.35
C GLU A 314 -11.75 8.45 5.77
N LEU A 315 -12.07 9.37 4.84
CA LEU A 315 -13.08 10.42 5.07
C LEU A 315 -14.49 9.85 5.23
N GLY A 316 -14.89 8.89 4.41
CA GLY A 316 -16.17 8.22 4.53
C GLY A 316 -16.33 7.49 5.86
N GLU A 317 -15.29 6.78 6.30
CA GLU A 317 -15.26 6.09 7.59
C GLU A 317 -15.36 7.09 8.75
N ALA A 318 -14.67 8.23 8.67
CA ALA A 318 -14.77 9.26 9.70
C ALA A 318 -16.17 9.87 9.79
N TYR A 319 -16.90 9.95 8.68
CA TYR A 319 -18.31 10.32 8.68
C TYR A 319 -19.20 9.22 9.30
N LEU A 320 -18.95 7.94 9.00
CA LEU A 320 -19.69 6.82 9.61
C LEU A 320 -19.52 6.77 11.12
N GLU A 321 -18.31 6.99 11.63
CA GLU A 321 -17.99 7.06 13.07
C GLU A 321 -18.69 8.21 13.80
N LEU A 322 -19.30 9.14 13.06
CA LEU A 322 -20.12 10.24 13.54
C LEU A 322 -21.60 10.10 13.11
N GLU A 323 -22.00 8.92 12.66
CA GLU A 323 -23.35 8.59 12.18
C GLU A 323 -23.84 9.46 11.00
N LYS A 324 -22.92 10.09 10.27
CA LYS A 324 -23.18 10.93 9.08
C LYS A 324 -23.20 10.07 7.82
N VAL A 325 -24.21 9.20 7.74
CA VAL A 325 -24.27 8.12 6.73
C VAL A 325 -24.36 8.64 5.29
N ASP A 326 -25.07 9.74 5.05
CA ASP A 326 -25.20 10.32 3.70
C ASP A 326 -23.88 10.94 3.19
N GLU A 327 -23.13 11.61 4.07
CA GLU A 327 -21.79 12.13 3.76
C GLU A 327 -20.81 10.99 3.49
N ALA A 328 -20.85 9.92 4.31
CA ALA A 328 -20.04 8.73 4.09
C ALA A 328 -20.31 8.09 2.72
N LYS A 329 -21.59 7.85 2.40
CA LYS A 329 -22.03 7.34 1.10
C LYS A 329 -21.49 8.18 -0.05
N SER A 330 -21.56 9.51 0.07
CA SER A 330 -21.05 10.44 -0.95
C SER A 330 -19.54 10.27 -1.16
N CYS A 331 -18.77 10.10 -0.09
CA CYS A 331 -17.33 9.87 -0.16
C CYS A 331 -17.00 8.54 -0.87
N TYR A 332 -17.71 7.46 -0.55
CA TYR A 332 -17.47 6.15 -1.16
C TYR A 332 -17.88 6.11 -2.63
N LEU A 333 -18.98 6.78 -3.02
CA LEU A 333 -19.35 6.96 -4.43
C LEU A 333 -18.26 7.73 -5.18
N GLU A 334 -17.68 8.76 -4.56
CA GLU A 334 -16.56 9.48 -5.15
C GLU A 334 -15.31 8.60 -5.26
N ALA A 335 -15.00 7.78 -4.25
CA ALA A 335 -13.85 6.89 -4.23
C ALA A 335 -13.84 5.89 -5.41
N LEU A 336 -15.02 5.36 -5.79
CA LEU A 336 -15.17 4.47 -6.95
C LEU A 336 -14.80 5.12 -8.29
N ASN A 337 -14.80 6.45 -8.38
CA ASN A 337 -14.43 7.17 -9.61
C ASN A 337 -12.91 7.26 -9.81
N TYR A 338 -12.12 7.10 -8.75
CA TYR A 338 -10.67 7.31 -8.79
C TYR A 338 -9.87 6.05 -8.44
N GLY A 339 -10.43 5.13 -7.66
CA GLY A 339 -9.72 3.95 -7.17
C GLY A 339 -9.80 2.72 -8.06
N VAL A 340 -8.66 2.07 -8.27
CA VAL A 340 -8.56 0.70 -8.81
C VAL A 340 -8.33 -0.34 -7.71
N ASN A 341 -7.89 0.08 -6.53
CA ASN A 341 -7.70 -0.76 -5.35
C ASN A 341 -8.85 -0.65 -4.36
N GLY A 342 -9.11 -1.73 -3.62
CA GLY A 342 -10.09 -1.73 -2.54
C GLY A 342 -11.55 -1.61 -3.00
N ARG A 343 -11.84 -1.75 -4.31
CA ARG A 343 -13.20 -1.58 -4.85
C ARG A 343 -14.22 -2.51 -4.18
N ALA A 344 -13.86 -3.76 -3.88
CA ALA A 344 -14.71 -4.68 -3.14
C ALA A 344 -15.13 -4.07 -1.79
N MET A 345 -14.16 -3.65 -0.99
CA MET A 345 -14.37 -2.96 0.29
C MET A 345 -15.22 -1.68 0.15
N ILE A 346 -14.97 -0.86 -0.88
CA ILE A 346 -15.77 0.36 -1.11
C ILE A 346 -17.23 0.00 -1.42
N TYR A 347 -17.49 -1.04 -2.23
CA TYR A 347 -18.85 -1.52 -2.48
C TYR A 347 -19.50 -2.09 -1.22
N PHE A 348 -18.76 -2.79 -0.37
CA PHE A 348 -19.27 -3.24 0.93
C PHE A 348 -19.68 -2.04 1.81
N LEU A 349 -18.82 -1.02 1.93
CA LEU A 349 -19.11 0.19 2.71
C LEU A 349 -20.31 0.97 2.16
N LEU A 350 -20.47 1.02 0.83
CA LEU A 350 -21.68 1.56 0.20
C LEU A 350 -22.91 0.74 0.54
N GLY A 351 -22.82 -0.60 0.51
CA GLY A 351 -23.90 -1.49 0.92
C GLY A 351 -24.34 -1.23 2.35
N TYR A 352 -23.38 -1.02 3.25
CA TYR A 352 -23.61 -0.64 4.64
C TYR A 352 -24.33 0.71 4.74
N CYS A 353 -23.87 1.74 4.01
CA CYS A 353 -24.55 3.04 3.98
C CYS A 353 -25.98 2.93 3.46
N TYR A 354 -26.21 2.21 2.36
CA TYR A 354 -27.54 2.03 1.78
C TYR A 354 -28.47 1.25 2.73
N GLU A 355 -27.96 0.22 3.41
CA GLU A 355 -28.69 -0.54 4.43
C GLU A 355 -29.16 0.38 5.57
N HIS A 356 -28.26 1.21 6.11
CA HIS A 356 -28.57 2.18 7.17
C HIS A 356 -29.57 3.26 6.73
N LEU A 357 -29.61 3.59 5.45
CA LEU A 357 -30.57 4.52 4.86
C LEU A 357 -31.86 3.84 4.39
N VAL A 358 -32.04 2.54 4.66
CA VAL A 358 -33.23 1.75 4.27
C VAL A 358 -33.42 1.70 2.74
N GLN A 359 -32.31 1.79 2.00
CA GLN A 359 -32.24 1.70 0.53
C GLN A 359 -31.83 0.27 0.13
N PHE A 360 -32.72 -0.69 0.35
CA PHE A 360 -32.37 -2.12 0.34
C PHE A 360 -31.99 -2.67 -1.05
N GLU A 361 -32.56 -2.16 -2.14
CA GLU A 361 -32.19 -2.60 -3.49
C GLU A 361 -30.77 -2.17 -3.84
N GLU A 362 -30.41 -0.93 -3.52
CA GLU A 362 -29.05 -0.40 -3.69
C GLU A 362 -28.05 -1.10 -2.77
N ALA A 363 -28.45 -1.42 -1.53
CA ALA A 363 -27.64 -2.19 -0.59
C ALA A 363 -27.36 -3.60 -1.14
N LYS A 364 -28.39 -4.30 -1.61
CA LYS A 364 -28.27 -5.61 -2.27
C LYS A 364 -27.31 -5.55 -3.44
N PHE A 365 -27.49 -4.57 -4.33
CA PHE A 365 -26.61 -4.38 -5.48
C PHE A 365 -25.15 -4.15 -5.05
N ALA A 366 -24.92 -3.27 -4.08
CA ALA A 366 -23.58 -2.94 -3.62
C ALA A 366 -22.88 -4.15 -2.97
N TYR A 367 -23.56 -4.88 -2.08
CA TYR A 367 -22.99 -6.11 -1.51
C TYR A 367 -22.73 -7.19 -2.59
N GLN A 368 -23.61 -7.32 -3.59
CA GLN A 368 -23.37 -8.21 -4.74
C GLN A 368 -22.13 -7.80 -5.54
N GLN A 369 -21.90 -6.50 -5.75
CA GLN A 369 -20.68 -6.03 -6.42
C GLN A 369 -19.43 -6.33 -5.59
N SER A 370 -19.48 -6.14 -4.27
CA SER A 370 -18.37 -6.51 -3.38
C SER A 370 -18.03 -7.99 -3.52
N TYR A 371 -19.04 -8.87 -3.37
CA TYR A 371 -18.87 -10.32 -3.49
C TYR A 371 -18.40 -10.77 -4.88
N ARG A 372 -18.85 -10.09 -5.95
CA ARG A 372 -18.42 -10.39 -7.32
C ARG A 372 -16.95 -10.06 -7.57
N ILE A 373 -16.42 -9.03 -6.91
CA ILE A 373 -15.01 -8.63 -7.04
C ILE A 373 -14.13 -9.52 -6.17
N ASP A 374 -14.58 -9.80 -4.95
CA ASP A 374 -13.91 -10.65 -3.99
C ASP A 374 -14.88 -11.69 -3.41
N HIS A 375 -14.75 -12.92 -3.89
CA HIS A 375 -15.59 -14.05 -3.49
C HIS A 375 -15.31 -14.58 -2.09
N THR A 376 -14.21 -14.15 -1.45
CA THR A 376 -13.88 -14.56 -0.06
C THR A 376 -14.35 -13.52 0.96
N ALA A 377 -14.91 -12.38 0.51
CA ALA A 377 -15.41 -11.32 1.39
C ALA A 377 -16.65 -11.75 2.18
N LEU A 378 -16.44 -12.41 3.32
CA LEU A 378 -17.50 -12.89 4.23
C LEU A 378 -18.46 -11.77 4.63
N SER A 379 -17.95 -10.57 4.91
CA SER A 379 -18.77 -9.40 5.28
C SER A 379 -19.79 -9.01 4.21
N ALA A 380 -19.46 -9.19 2.93
CA ALA A 380 -20.40 -8.92 1.84
C ALA A 380 -21.53 -9.97 1.80
N ILE A 381 -21.20 -11.23 2.05
CA ILE A 381 -22.20 -12.31 2.17
C ILE A 381 -23.13 -12.06 3.36
N GLU A 382 -22.58 -11.64 4.50
CA GLU A 382 -23.37 -11.28 5.68
C GLU A 382 -24.29 -10.08 5.41
N GLY A 383 -23.81 -9.09 4.64
CA GLY A 383 -24.65 -8.00 4.14
C GLY A 383 -25.81 -8.51 3.29
N LEU A 384 -25.55 -9.42 2.35
CA LEU A 384 -26.59 -10.03 1.51
C LEU A 384 -27.58 -10.88 2.32
N GLU A 385 -27.14 -11.63 3.32
CA GLU A 385 -28.01 -12.36 4.24
C GLU A 385 -28.94 -11.41 5.01
N ARG A 386 -28.41 -10.29 5.53
CA ARG A 386 -29.21 -9.28 6.23
C ARG A 386 -30.24 -8.66 5.31
N ILE A 387 -29.84 -8.24 4.10
CA ILE A 387 -30.78 -7.67 3.13
C ILE A 387 -31.85 -8.69 2.74
N ALA A 388 -31.48 -9.94 2.47
CA ALA A 388 -32.42 -11.00 2.14
C ALA A 388 -33.46 -11.23 3.24
N TYR A 389 -33.04 -11.17 4.51
CA TYR A 389 -33.95 -11.24 5.65
C TYR A 389 -34.88 -10.01 5.73
N LEU A 390 -34.34 -8.79 5.55
CA LEU A 390 -35.11 -7.55 5.61
C LEU A 390 -36.12 -7.40 4.46
N THR A 391 -35.88 -8.06 3.32
CA THR A 391 -36.77 -8.01 2.14
C THR A 391 -37.58 -9.30 1.93
N ASP A 392 -37.58 -10.24 2.88
CA ASP A 392 -38.23 -11.56 2.77
C ASP A 392 -37.83 -12.39 1.53
N ASP A 393 -36.60 -12.19 1.02
CA ASP A 393 -36.03 -12.93 -0.11
C ASP A 393 -35.45 -14.27 0.36
N ASN A 394 -36.34 -15.24 0.58
CA ASN A 394 -35.98 -16.57 1.09
C ASN A 394 -35.01 -17.34 0.18
N GLN A 395 -35.04 -17.06 -1.13
CA GLN A 395 -34.12 -17.70 -2.08
C GLN A 395 -32.70 -17.19 -1.85
N LEU A 396 -32.49 -15.87 -1.88
CA LEU A 396 -31.19 -15.28 -1.64
C LEU A 396 -30.64 -15.66 -0.26
N LEU A 397 -31.49 -15.66 0.77
CA LEU A 397 -31.10 -16.05 2.12
C LEU A 397 -30.60 -17.50 2.17
N HIS A 398 -31.25 -18.43 1.45
CA HIS A 398 -30.80 -19.81 1.38
C HIS A 398 -29.46 -19.94 0.63
N GLU A 399 -29.33 -19.27 -0.52
CA GLU A 399 -28.11 -19.25 -1.33
C GLU A 399 -26.91 -18.74 -0.52
N MET A 400 -27.04 -17.59 0.15
CA MET A 400 -25.94 -17.00 0.91
C MET A 400 -25.50 -17.85 2.11
N ARG A 401 -26.43 -18.56 2.77
CA ARG A 401 -26.09 -19.48 3.86
C ARG A 401 -25.24 -20.67 3.40
N ILE A 402 -25.52 -21.19 2.20
CA ILE A 402 -24.72 -22.27 1.60
C ILE A 402 -23.31 -21.75 1.33
N VAL A 403 -23.18 -20.62 0.63
CA VAL A 403 -21.88 -20.01 0.32
C VAL A 403 -21.09 -19.72 1.59
N LYS A 404 -21.74 -19.17 2.62
CA LYS A 404 -21.12 -18.90 3.92
C LYS A 404 -20.57 -20.16 4.59
N THR A 405 -21.30 -21.27 4.50
CA THR A 405 -20.88 -22.56 5.06
C THR A 405 -19.68 -23.12 4.31
N GLU A 406 -19.69 -23.04 2.98
CA GLU A 406 -18.58 -23.48 2.13
C GLU A 406 -17.29 -22.71 2.43
N LEU A 407 -17.37 -21.38 2.52
CA LEU A 407 -16.21 -20.54 2.88
C LEU A 407 -15.70 -20.80 4.30
N GLY A 408 -16.60 -20.94 5.28
CA GLY A 408 -16.21 -21.26 6.66
C GLY A 408 -15.49 -22.61 6.80
N ASN A 409 -15.86 -23.59 5.96
CA ASN A 409 -15.17 -24.88 5.90
C ASN A 409 -13.78 -24.74 5.27
N ILE A 410 -13.63 -23.92 4.23
CA ILE A 410 -12.33 -23.65 3.58
C ILE A 410 -11.37 -22.98 4.58
N GLU A 411 -11.79 -21.93 5.28
CA GLU A 411 -10.95 -21.29 6.31
C GLU A 411 -10.53 -22.26 7.42
N THR A 412 -11.44 -23.15 7.82
CA THR A 412 -11.15 -24.15 8.87
C THR A 412 -10.11 -25.16 8.40
N ILE A 413 -10.16 -25.55 7.13
CA ILE A 413 -9.18 -26.45 6.51
C ILE A 413 -7.83 -25.74 6.39
N GLU A 414 -7.80 -24.50 5.90
CA GLU A 414 -6.57 -23.70 5.75
C GLU A 414 -5.89 -23.45 7.10
N LYS A 415 -6.65 -23.07 8.15
CA LYS A 415 -6.14 -22.94 9.52
C LYS A 415 -5.57 -24.27 10.07
N ALA A 416 -6.17 -25.41 9.72
CA ALA A 416 -5.66 -26.72 10.12
C ALA A 416 -4.37 -27.14 9.37
N TYR A 417 -4.15 -26.62 8.17
CA TYR A 417 -2.89 -26.79 7.43
C TYR A 417 -1.77 -25.88 7.94
N GLN A 418 -2.09 -24.67 8.42
CA GLN A 418 -1.12 -23.73 8.99
C GLN A 418 -0.60 -24.14 10.38
N GLN A 419 -1.29 -25.05 11.08
CA GLN A 419 -0.89 -25.57 12.40
C GLN A 419 -0.04 -26.86 12.33
N LYS A 420 0.32 -27.33 11.13
CA LYS A 420 1.23 -28.45 10.88
C LYS A 420 2.53 -27.95 10.30
#